data_AF-A0A7C3UIS5-F1
#
_entry.id   AF-A0A7C3UIS5-F1
#
_cell.length_a   1.000
_cell.length_b   1.000
_cell.length_c   1.000
_cell.angle_alpha   90.00
_cell.angle_beta   90.00
_cell.angle_gamma   90.00
#
_symmetry.space_group_name_H-M   'P 1'
#
loop_
_entity.id
_entity.type
_entity.pdbx_description
1 polymer ?
#
loop_
_entity_poly.entity_id
_entity_poly.type
_entity_poly.pdbx_seq_one_letter_code
_entity_poly.pdbx_strand_id
1 'polypeptide(L)'
;MSLAGLTGRARLRLAASLQRLLGGALVGDLAQVNVRSVRERAWDPRLRRHLEEVWLLRPPAVEEYALPADLPPHFRRWAAFPGEDLLVLRDVVVGPRTGVVWSPEERLVFQESVGSLGRLAGWSGAAAELCGTPRGRLDGLCIPVPDTGYFHFVAEVLPRLLILMERFPEATLLAPRGRSRYVD
;
A
#
# COMPACT_ATOMS: atom_id res chain seq x y z
N MET A 1 -8.48 -36.77 12.57
CA MET A 1 -7.61 -35.71 12.01
C MET A 1 -6.48 -36.41 11.25
N SER A 2 -6.30 -36.17 9.95
CA SER A 2 -5.34 -36.96 9.15
C SER A 2 -3.88 -36.61 9.48
N LEU A 3 -2.96 -37.58 9.35
CA LEU A 3 -1.51 -37.38 9.47
C LEU A 3 -0.99 -36.31 8.50
N ALA A 4 -1.60 -36.19 7.32
CA ALA A 4 -1.33 -35.12 6.36
C ALA A 4 -1.71 -33.73 6.89
N GLY A 5 -2.81 -33.61 7.63
CA GLY A 5 -3.22 -32.36 8.27
C GLY A 5 -2.30 -31.94 9.43
N LEU A 6 -1.77 -32.91 10.19
CA LEU A 6 -0.82 -32.67 11.27
C LEU A 6 0.53 -32.16 10.74
N THR A 7 1.07 -32.81 9.71
CA THR A 7 2.33 -32.41 9.07
C THR A 7 2.22 -31.05 8.39
N GLY A 8 1.08 -30.74 7.75
CA GLY A 8 0.82 -29.42 7.18
C GLY A 8 0.83 -28.30 8.23
N ARG A 9 0.13 -28.48 9.36
CA ARG A 9 0.12 -27.48 10.44
C ARG A 9 1.50 -27.26 11.06
N ALA A 10 2.29 -28.32 11.23
CA ALA A 10 3.65 -28.22 11.74
C ALA A 10 4.55 -27.39 10.80
N ARG A 11 4.47 -27.64 9.49
CA ARG A 11 5.22 -26.87 8.47
C ARG A 11 4.85 -25.38 8.48
N LEU A 12 3.56 -25.06 8.55
CA LEU A 12 3.11 -23.67 8.60
C LEU A 12 3.59 -22.95 9.88
N ARG A 13 3.54 -23.63 11.03
CA ARG A 13 4.07 -23.06 12.29
C ARG A 13 5.57 -22.83 12.21
N LEU A 14 6.33 -23.78 11.66
CA LEU A 14 7.77 -23.62 11.48
C LEU A 14 8.09 -22.46 10.55
N ALA A 15 7.39 -22.33 9.42
CA ALA A 15 7.58 -21.23 8.47
C ALA A 15 7.29 -19.87 9.13
N ALA A 16 6.18 -19.75 9.88
CA ALA A 16 5.84 -18.52 10.60
C ALA A 16 6.89 -18.17 11.66
N SER A 17 7.39 -19.16 12.41
CA SER A 17 8.47 -18.94 13.38
C SER A 17 9.76 -18.48 12.71
N LEU A 18 10.15 -19.08 11.58
CA LEU A 18 11.33 -18.67 10.83
C LEU A 18 11.17 -17.26 10.24
N GLN A 19 9.98 -16.92 9.72
CA GLN A 19 9.70 -15.57 9.22
C GLN A 19 9.80 -14.52 10.32
N ARG A 20 9.27 -14.79 11.52
CA ARG A 20 9.42 -13.89 12.67
C ARG A 20 10.88 -13.76 13.12
N LEU A 21 11.62 -14.87 13.14
CA LEU A 21 13.02 -14.89 13.57
C LEU A 21 13.92 -14.11 12.60
N LEU A 22 13.71 -14.29 11.29
CA LEU A 22 14.57 -13.70 10.26
C LEU A 22 14.12 -12.30 9.83
N GLY A 23 12.81 -12.07 9.71
CA GLY A 23 12.22 -10.80 9.24
C GLY A 23 11.67 -9.91 10.34
N GLY A 24 11.76 -10.34 11.59
CA GLY A 24 11.22 -9.60 12.74
C GLY A 24 9.70 -9.70 12.88
N ALA A 25 9.21 -9.04 13.92
CA ALA A 25 7.81 -9.14 14.36
C ALA A 25 6.80 -8.48 13.41
N LEU A 26 7.20 -7.52 12.57
CA LEU A 26 6.32 -6.92 11.57
C LEU A 26 6.05 -7.89 10.42
N VAL A 27 7.11 -8.41 9.81
CA VAL A 27 7.00 -9.30 8.64
C VAL A 27 6.36 -10.63 9.02
N GLY A 28 6.76 -11.20 10.16
CA GLY A 28 6.21 -12.47 10.63
C GLY A 28 4.76 -12.43 11.11
N ASP A 29 4.20 -11.24 11.38
CA ASP A 29 2.80 -11.03 11.77
C ASP A 29 2.02 -10.18 10.75
N LEU A 30 2.45 -10.13 9.48
CA LEU A 30 1.83 -9.29 8.45
C LEU A 30 0.32 -9.45 8.38
N ALA A 31 -0.21 -10.67 8.49
CA ALA A 31 -1.66 -10.90 8.45
C ALA A 31 -2.42 -10.18 9.58
N GLN A 32 -1.79 -9.97 10.74
CA GLN A 32 -2.37 -9.32 11.91
C GLN A 32 -2.10 -7.81 11.95
N VAL A 33 -0.90 -7.39 11.55
CA VAL A 33 -0.49 -5.97 11.58
C VAL A 33 -0.97 -5.18 10.37
N ASN A 34 -1.41 -5.86 9.31
CA ASN A 34 -1.89 -5.23 8.09
C ASN A 34 -3.20 -4.47 8.31
N VAL A 35 -3.18 -3.19 7.94
CA VAL A 35 -4.32 -2.31 7.82
C VAL A 35 -4.74 -2.35 6.36
N ARG A 36 -5.72 -3.22 6.05
CA ARG A 36 -6.24 -3.36 4.69
C ARG A 36 -6.92 -2.09 4.22
N SER A 37 -7.70 -1.46 5.09
CA SER A 37 -8.30 -0.15 4.85
C SER A 37 -8.26 0.70 6.10
N VAL A 38 -7.73 1.92 5.97
CA VAL A 38 -7.72 2.91 7.04
C VAL A 38 -9.13 3.28 7.45
N ARG A 39 -10.05 3.39 6.48
CA ARG A 39 -11.46 3.71 6.72
C ARG A 39 -12.17 2.65 7.56
N GLU A 40 -11.97 1.37 7.24
CA GLU A 40 -12.54 0.25 8.00
C GLU A 40 -12.00 0.17 9.44
N ARG A 41 -10.78 0.69 9.67
CA ARG A 41 -10.08 0.67 10.96
C ARG A 41 -9.98 2.03 11.64
N ALA A 42 -10.76 3.02 11.21
CA ALA A 42 -10.72 4.39 11.76
C ALA A 42 -11.07 4.46 13.27
N TRP A 43 -11.70 3.42 13.80
CA TRP A 43 -12.00 3.26 15.22
C TRP A 43 -10.80 2.79 16.06
N ASP A 44 -9.73 2.25 15.46
CA ASP A 44 -8.55 1.76 16.18
C ASP A 44 -7.73 2.95 16.70
N PRO A 45 -7.57 3.14 18.03
CA PRO A 45 -6.85 4.28 18.58
C PRO A 45 -5.39 4.37 18.12
N ARG A 46 -4.75 3.22 17.86
CA ARG A 46 -3.37 3.16 17.39
C ARG A 46 -3.22 3.78 16.01
N LEU A 47 -4.17 3.46 15.12
CA LEU A 47 -4.22 4.05 13.78
C LEU A 47 -4.55 5.54 13.86
N ARG A 48 -5.55 5.90 14.68
CA ARG A 48 -6.06 7.28 14.77
C ARG A 48 -5.01 8.29 15.20
N ARG A 49 -4.00 7.87 15.97
CA ARG A 49 -2.86 8.73 16.35
C ARG A 49 -2.02 9.19 15.16
N HIS A 50 -1.95 8.35 14.13
CA HIS A 50 -1.18 8.59 12.91
C HIS A 50 -2.01 9.22 11.80
N LEU A 51 -3.35 9.13 11.85
CA LEU A 51 -4.22 9.71 10.82
C LEU A 51 -4.50 11.18 11.14
N GLU A 52 -3.95 12.07 10.32
CA GLU A 52 -4.13 13.50 10.45
C GLU A 52 -5.36 13.97 9.69
N GLU A 53 -5.47 13.61 8.41
CA GLU A 53 -6.58 14.02 7.55
C GLU A 53 -7.01 12.90 6.59
N VAL A 54 -8.29 12.94 6.22
CA VAL A 54 -8.88 12.09 5.17
C VAL A 54 -9.63 12.99 4.21
N TRP A 55 -9.29 12.90 2.93
CA TRP A 55 -9.92 13.66 1.87
C TRP A 55 -10.52 12.72 0.84
N LEU A 56 -11.78 12.92 0.48
CA LEU A 56 -12.36 12.24 -0.67
C LEU A 56 -11.80 12.87 -1.95
N LEU A 57 -10.93 12.15 -2.68
CA LEU A 57 -10.42 12.58 -3.99
C LEU A 57 -11.45 12.34 -5.09
N ARG A 58 -12.08 11.17 -5.06
CA ARG A 58 -13.11 10.78 -6.03
C ARG A 58 -14.25 10.10 -5.30
N PRO A 59 -15.51 10.56 -5.48
CA PRO A 59 -16.65 9.84 -4.92
C PRO A 59 -16.81 8.47 -5.60
N PRO A 60 -17.42 7.48 -4.91
CA PRO A 60 -17.81 6.24 -5.56
C PRO A 60 -18.77 6.54 -6.71
N ALA A 61 -18.59 5.85 -7.83
CA ALA A 61 -19.38 6.08 -9.03
C ALA A 61 -19.71 4.75 -9.72
N VAL A 62 -20.83 4.74 -10.45
CA VAL A 62 -21.12 3.70 -11.43
C VAL A 62 -20.97 4.35 -12.79
N GLU A 63 -20.02 3.86 -13.58
CA GLU A 63 -19.84 4.32 -14.94
C GLU A 63 -20.54 3.37 -15.89
N GLU A 64 -21.34 3.93 -16.81
CA GLU A 64 -21.88 3.21 -17.95
C GLU A 64 -20.94 3.41 -19.14
N TYR A 65 -20.50 2.30 -19.72
CA TYR A 65 -19.68 2.32 -20.92
C TYR A 65 -20.57 2.46 -22.14
N ALA A 66 -20.32 3.48 -22.96
CA ALA A 66 -21.00 3.71 -24.24
C ALA A 66 -20.60 2.65 -25.29
N LEU A 67 -20.99 1.39 -25.04
CA LEU A 67 -20.70 0.25 -25.88
C LEU A 67 -21.84 -0.02 -26.87
N PRO A 68 -21.52 -0.41 -28.13
CA PRO A 68 -22.54 -0.79 -29.11
C PRO A 68 -23.52 -1.86 -28.58
N ALA A 69 -24.77 -1.76 -29.00
CA ALA A 69 -25.84 -2.67 -28.54
C ALA A 69 -25.67 -4.11 -29.05
N ASP A 70 -24.99 -4.27 -30.19
CA ASP A 70 -24.71 -5.55 -30.86
C ASP A 70 -23.53 -6.31 -30.24
N LEU A 71 -22.77 -5.70 -29.33
CA LEU A 71 -21.74 -6.44 -28.60
C LEU A 71 -22.33 -7.59 -27.78
N PRO A 72 -21.63 -8.74 -27.72
CA PRO A 72 -22.05 -9.88 -26.93
C PRO A 72 -22.38 -9.53 -25.47
N PRO A 73 -23.30 -10.27 -24.81
CA PRO A 73 -23.76 -9.96 -23.45
C PRO A 73 -22.67 -10.10 -22.37
N HIS A 74 -21.52 -10.71 -22.67
CA HIS A 74 -20.40 -10.82 -21.74
C HIS A 74 -19.55 -9.54 -21.67
N PHE A 75 -19.75 -8.57 -22.57
CA PHE A 75 -19.15 -7.25 -22.44
C PHE A 75 -19.82 -6.51 -21.28
N ARG A 76 -19.02 -6.16 -20.28
CA ARG A 76 -19.48 -5.36 -19.15
C ARG A 76 -19.90 -3.98 -19.66
N ARG A 77 -21.16 -3.60 -19.45
CA ARG A 77 -21.73 -2.30 -19.85
C ARG A 77 -21.70 -1.25 -18.74
N TRP A 78 -21.53 -1.69 -17.49
CA TRP A 78 -21.42 -0.80 -16.34
C TRP A 78 -20.37 -1.34 -15.37
N ALA A 79 -19.65 -0.44 -14.70
CA ALA A 79 -18.73 -0.79 -13.63
C ALA A 79 -18.91 0.14 -12.43
N ALA A 80 -18.96 -0.46 -11.25
CA ALA A 80 -18.88 0.28 -10.00
C ALA A 80 -17.40 0.52 -9.65
N PHE A 81 -17.05 1.77 -9.42
CA PHE A 81 -15.76 2.21 -8.93
C PHE A 81 -15.91 2.67 -7.47
N PRO A 82 -15.08 2.16 -6.56
CA PRO A 82 -15.07 2.65 -5.19
C PRO A 82 -14.60 4.11 -5.17
N GLY A 83 -14.94 4.82 -4.08
CA GLY A 83 -14.37 6.13 -3.83
C GLY A 83 -12.87 6.02 -3.57
N GLU A 84 -12.13 7.06 -3.93
CA GLU A 84 -10.70 7.17 -3.66
C GLU A 84 -10.50 8.21 -2.55
N ASP A 85 -9.91 7.77 -1.45
CA ASP A 85 -9.53 8.62 -0.33
C ASP A 85 -8.03 8.93 -0.41
N LEU A 86 -7.67 10.18 -0.13
CA LEU A 86 -6.33 10.63 0.18
C LEU A 86 -6.16 10.67 1.70
N LEU A 87 -5.11 10.04 2.18
CA LEU A 87 -4.81 9.92 3.60
C LEU A 87 -3.54 10.72 3.90
N VAL A 88 -3.64 11.65 4.85
CA VAL A 88 -2.47 12.34 5.40
C VAL A 88 -2.11 11.65 6.71
N LEU A 89 -0.91 11.07 6.74
CA LEU A 89 -0.40 10.31 7.87
C LEU A 89 0.80 11.01 8.48
N ARG A 90 0.90 10.97 9.82
CA ARG A 90 2.03 11.50 10.59
C ARG A 90 2.70 10.42 11.42
N ASP A 91 3.97 10.67 11.77
CA ASP A 91 4.78 9.76 12.60
C ASP A 91 4.81 8.32 12.05
N VAL A 92 4.87 8.20 10.72
CA VAL A 92 4.97 6.93 10.00
C VAL A 92 6.29 6.81 9.26
N VAL A 93 6.67 5.57 8.95
CA VAL A 93 7.82 5.25 8.11
C VAL A 93 7.35 4.95 6.70
N VAL A 94 8.11 5.40 5.73
CA VAL A 94 7.86 5.18 4.31
C VAL A 94 9.04 4.47 3.67
N GLY A 95 8.77 3.42 2.91
CA GLY A 95 9.75 2.67 2.15
C GLY A 95 10.14 3.47 0.91
N PRO A 96 11.40 3.92 0.76
CA PRO A 96 11.80 4.78 -0.36
C PRO A 96 11.72 4.08 -1.71
N ARG A 97 11.70 2.74 -1.75
CA ARG A 97 11.59 1.98 -3.00
C ARG A 97 10.15 1.60 -3.32
N THR A 98 9.41 1.03 -2.37
CA THR A 98 8.07 0.50 -2.67
C THR A 98 6.94 1.47 -2.33
N GLY A 99 7.23 2.56 -1.64
CA GLY A 99 6.22 3.46 -1.09
C GLY A 99 5.42 2.86 0.06
N VAL A 100 5.78 1.66 0.56
CA VAL A 100 5.08 1.03 1.69
C VAL A 100 5.13 1.93 2.91
N VAL A 101 3.98 2.14 3.55
CA VAL A 101 3.87 2.95 4.76
C VAL A 101 3.61 2.04 5.96
N TRP A 102 4.28 2.27 7.09
CA TRP A 102 4.09 1.52 8.33
C TRP A 102 4.41 2.33 9.60
N SER A 103 3.90 1.88 10.75
CA SER A 103 4.29 2.35 12.08
C SER A 103 4.97 1.20 12.82
N PRO A 104 6.31 1.26 13.06
CA PRO A 104 7.02 0.26 13.84
C PRO A 104 6.53 0.18 15.29
N GLU A 105 6.24 1.33 15.89
CA GLU A 105 5.82 1.44 17.29
C GLU A 105 4.45 0.79 17.52
N GLU A 106 3.46 1.17 16.71
CA GLU A 106 2.09 0.67 16.84
C GLU A 106 1.87 -0.69 16.14
N ARG A 107 2.90 -1.20 15.47
CA ARG A 107 2.87 -2.42 14.64
C ARG A 107 1.72 -2.39 13.64
N LEU A 108 1.71 -1.38 12.78
CA LEU A 108 0.72 -1.20 11.71
C LEU A 108 1.43 -1.15 10.35
N VAL A 109 0.91 -1.87 9.35
CA VAL A 109 1.38 -1.79 7.95
C VAL A 109 0.20 -1.40 7.07
N PHE A 110 0.31 -0.30 6.33
CA PHE A 110 -0.81 0.27 5.57
C PHE A 110 -0.87 -0.33 4.16
N GLN A 111 -1.76 -1.30 3.93
CA GLN A 111 -1.87 -2.00 2.64
C GLN A 111 -2.19 -1.06 1.48
N GLU A 112 -3.01 -0.04 1.72
CA GLU A 112 -3.45 0.94 0.72
C GLU A 112 -2.26 1.66 0.07
N SER A 113 -1.11 1.75 0.76
CA SER A 113 0.11 2.35 0.21
C SER A 113 0.76 1.55 -0.93
N VAL A 114 0.54 0.23 -1.01
CA VAL A 114 1.13 -0.65 -2.05
C VAL A 114 0.10 -1.39 -2.90
N GLY A 115 -1.19 -1.29 -2.54
CA GLY A 115 -2.33 -1.80 -3.27
C GLY A 115 -2.68 -3.28 -3.02
N SER A 116 -1.79 -4.11 -2.48
CA SER A 116 -2.13 -5.50 -2.16
C SER A 116 -1.26 -6.15 -1.09
N LEU A 117 -1.84 -7.10 -0.35
CA LEU A 117 -1.11 -7.94 0.60
C LEU A 117 -0.06 -8.82 -0.08
N GLY A 118 -0.30 -9.26 -1.32
CA GLY A 118 0.67 -10.04 -2.09
C GLY A 118 1.97 -9.27 -2.36
N ARG A 119 1.86 -7.97 -2.66
CA ARG A 119 3.01 -7.07 -2.77
C ARG A 119 3.75 -6.96 -1.43
N LEU A 120 3.02 -6.75 -0.32
CA LEU A 120 3.61 -6.74 1.04
C LEU A 120 4.34 -8.05 1.38
N ALA A 121 3.78 -9.19 1.03
CA ALA A 121 4.27 -10.51 1.41
C ALA A 121 5.47 -11.03 0.58
N GLY A 122 6.02 -10.23 -0.33
CA GLY A 122 7.30 -10.54 -0.97
C GLY A 122 7.40 -10.27 -2.47
N TRP A 123 6.30 -9.94 -3.16
CA TRP A 123 6.35 -9.74 -4.62
C TRP A 123 6.95 -8.39 -5.04
N SER A 124 6.90 -7.36 -4.19
CA SER A 124 7.43 -6.02 -4.51
C SER A 124 8.71 -5.65 -3.77
N GLY A 125 9.23 -6.53 -2.90
CA GLY A 125 10.34 -6.18 -2.00
C GLY A 125 9.93 -5.37 -0.77
N ALA A 126 8.64 -5.08 -0.57
CA ALA A 126 8.14 -4.35 0.60
C ALA A 126 8.50 -5.06 1.91
N ALA A 127 8.45 -6.40 1.95
CA ALA A 127 8.91 -7.18 3.10
C ALA A 127 10.36 -6.87 3.48
N ALA A 128 11.25 -6.63 2.51
CA ALA A 128 12.64 -6.29 2.78
C ALA A 128 12.77 -4.88 3.41
N GLU A 129 11.95 -3.92 2.97
CA GLU A 129 11.91 -2.59 3.60
C GLU A 129 11.34 -2.65 5.03
N LEU A 130 10.34 -3.50 5.26
CA LEU A 130 9.75 -3.72 6.59
C LEU A 130 10.71 -4.41 7.58
N CYS A 131 11.67 -5.20 7.08
CA CYS A 131 12.75 -5.76 7.91
C CYS A 131 13.80 -4.71 8.29
N GLY A 132 13.88 -3.60 7.54
CA GLY A 132 14.88 -2.57 7.74
C GLY A 132 14.59 -1.72 8.98
N THR A 133 15.65 -1.26 9.65
CA THR A 133 15.52 -0.17 10.63
C THR A 133 15.26 1.13 9.87
N PRO A 134 14.23 1.92 10.25
CA PRO A 134 14.03 3.24 9.68
C PRO A 134 15.29 4.09 9.84
N ARG A 135 15.73 4.73 8.74
CA ARG A 135 16.94 5.58 8.73
C ARG A 135 16.58 6.95 8.19
N GLY A 136 16.92 7.98 8.96
CA GLY A 136 16.63 9.36 8.62
C GLY A 136 15.23 9.80 9.04
N ARG A 137 15.03 11.11 8.98
CA ARG A 137 13.77 11.78 9.26
C ARG A 137 13.56 12.80 8.15
N LEU A 138 12.35 12.85 7.62
CA LEU A 138 11.91 13.90 6.73
C LEU A 138 10.92 14.74 7.52
N ASP A 139 11.18 16.05 7.60
CA ASP A 139 10.25 16.99 8.19
C ASP A 139 9.34 17.55 7.09
N GLY A 140 8.06 17.73 7.40
CA GLY A 140 7.05 18.20 6.44
C GLY A 140 6.37 17.08 5.64
N LEU A 141 5.52 17.49 4.70
CA LEU A 141 4.76 16.57 3.87
C LEU A 141 5.66 15.85 2.86
N CYS A 142 5.43 14.56 2.72
CA CYS A 142 6.17 13.70 1.82
C CYS A 142 5.22 12.86 0.97
N ILE A 143 5.43 12.86 -0.34
CA ILE A 143 4.69 12.01 -1.28
C ILE A 143 5.63 10.88 -1.73
N PRO A 144 5.35 9.60 -1.38
CA PRO A 144 6.10 8.48 -1.91
C PRO A 144 5.83 8.29 -3.40
N VAL A 145 6.90 8.16 -4.18
CA VAL A 145 6.86 7.79 -5.59
C VAL A 145 7.53 6.42 -5.73
N PRO A 146 6.75 5.32 -5.76
CA PRO A 146 7.30 3.99 -5.76
C PRO A 146 8.03 3.67 -7.08
N ASP A 147 9.04 2.80 -7.00
CA ASP A 147 9.72 2.22 -8.15
C ASP A 147 8.75 1.29 -8.89
N THR A 148 8.28 1.72 -10.05
CA THR A 148 7.34 0.98 -10.89
C THR A 148 7.81 0.99 -12.33
N GLY A 149 7.42 -0.03 -13.10
CA GLY A 149 7.67 -0.04 -14.53
C GLY A 149 6.97 1.13 -15.23
N TYR A 150 7.53 1.59 -16.36
CA TYR A 150 7.05 2.77 -17.10
C TYR A 150 5.52 2.84 -17.27
N PHE A 151 4.90 1.75 -17.71
CA PHE A 151 3.45 1.72 -17.92
C PHE A 151 2.64 1.94 -16.63
N HIS A 152 3.05 1.32 -15.51
CA HIS A 152 2.40 1.53 -14.22
C HIS A 152 2.66 2.94 -13.69
N PHE A 153 3.86 3.49 -13.92
CA PHE A 153 4.16 4.86 -13.56
C PHE A 153 3.20 5.82 -14.28
N VAL A 154 3.09 5.75 -15.60
CA VAL A 154 2.24 6.65 -16.40
C VAL A 154 0.75 6.45 -16.11
N ALA A 155 0.30 5.21 -15.94
CA ALA A 155 -1.13 4.92 -15.77
C ALA A 155 -1.64 5.11 -14.33
N GLU A 156 -0.81 4.86 -13.31
CA GLU A 156 -1.24 4.83 -11.90
C GLU A 156 -0.56 5.89 -11.04
N VAL A 157 0.76 6.07 -11.17
CA VAL A 157 1.54 6.92 -10.25
C VAL A 157 1.49 8.39 -10.67
N LEU A 158 1.73 8.69 -11.95
CA LEU A 158 1.81 10.06 -12.46
C LEU A 158 0.49 10.83 -12.29
N PRO A 159 -0.70 10.28 -12.62
CA PRO A 159 -1.95 11.02 -12.44
C PRO A 159 -2.20 11.37 -10.96
N ARG A 160 -1.88 10.44 -10.05
CA ARG A 160 -1.98 10.69 -8.61
C ARG A 160 -0.97 11.75 -8.16
N LEU A 161 0.26 11.66 -8.65
CA LEU A 161 1.31 12.62 -8.32
C LEU A 161 0.92 14.04 -8.75
N LEU A 162 0.36 14.22 -9.95
CA LEU A 162 -0.12 15.52 -10.43
C LEU A 162 -1.21 16.11 -9.51
N ILE A 163 -2.19 15.29 -9.11
CA ILE A 163 -3.24 15.70 -8.17
C ILE A 163 -2.63 16.11 -6.81
N LEU A 164 -1.68 15.32 -6.31
CA LEU A 164 -1.03 15.60 -5.03
C LEU A 164 -0.14 16.83 -5.08
N MET A 165 0.57 17.07 -6.17
CA MET A 165 1.42 18.25 -6.36
C MET A 165 0.61 19.53 -6.55
N GLU A 166 -0.54 19.46 -7.21
CA GLU A 166 -1.47 20.60 -7.28
C GLU A 166 -1.98 20.97 -5.89
N ARG A 167 -2.25 19.95 -5.06
CA ARG A 167 -2.80 20.13 -3.72
C ARG A 167 -1.79 20.50 -2.65
N PHE A 168 -0.59 19.93 -2.71
CA PHE A 168 0.51 20.12 -1.76
C PHE A 168 1.78 20.51 -2.53
N PRO A 169 1.84 21.73 -3.10
CA PRO A 169 2.98 22.17 -3.91
C PRO A 169 4.30 22.21 -3.12
N GLU A 170 4.25 22.27 -1.80
CA GLU A 170 5.39 22.24 -0.89
C GLU A 170 5.86 20.82 -0.51
N ALA A 171 5.12 19.78 -0.88
CA ALA A 171 5.44 18.42 -0.48
C ALA A 171 6.74 17.93 -1.15
N THR A 172 7.56 17.25 -0.37
CA THR A 172 8.78 16.61 -0.89
C THR A 172 8.43 15.29 -1.57
N LEU A 173 8.96 15.06 -2.77
CA LEU A 173 8.83 13.77 -3.44
C LEU A 173 9.90 12.80 -2.96
N LEU A 174 9.49 11.70 -2.32
CA LEU A 174 10.40 10.63 -1.92
C LEU A 174 10.41 9.55 -2.98
N ALA A 175 11.54 9.42 -3.66
CA ALA A 175 11.62 8.56 -4.83
C ALA A 175 13.00 7.89 -4.93
N PRO A 176 13.09 6.63 -5.39
CA PRO A 176 14.30 5.82 -5.32
C PRO A 176 15.45 6.42 -6.13
N ARG A 177 16.69 6.11 -5.76
CA ARG A 177 17.88 6.50 -6.55
C ARG A 177 18.02 5.59 -7.77
N GLY A 178 18.36 6.15 -8.93
CA GLY A 178 18.64 5.37 -10.16
C GLY A 178 17.40 4.95 -10.95
N ARG A 179 16.33 5.75 -10.90
CA ARG A 179 15.07 5.53 -11.62
C ARG A 179 15.30 5.50 -13.12
N SER A 180 14.34 4.95 -13.87
CA SER A 180 14.26 5.17 -15.31
C SER A 180 14.22 6.67 -15.59
N ARG A 181 15.07 7.18 -16.48
CA ARG A 181 15.38 8.61 -16.77
C ARG A 181 14.20 9.48 -17.26
N TYR A 182 12.95 9.06 -17.07
CA TYR A 182 11.76 9.78 -17.54
C TYR A 182 11.22 10.81 -16.53
N VAL A 183 11.82 10.90 -15.34
CA VAL A 183 11.35 11.73 -14.21
C VAL A 183 12.47 12.65 -13.65
N ASP A 184 13.45 12.97 -14.50
CA ASP A 184 14.48 13.99 -14.19
C ASP A 184 14.13 15.33 -14.85
#